data_AF-A0A7S3PGZ6-F1
#
_entry.id   AF-A0A7S3PGZ6-F1
#
_cell.length_a   1.000
_cell.length_b   1.000
_cell.length_c   1.000
_cell.angle_alpha   90.00
_cell.angle_beta   90.00
_cell.angle_gamma   90.00
#
_symmetry.space_group_name_H-M   'P 1'
#
loop_
_entity.id
_entity.type
_entity.pdbx_description
1 polymer ?
#
loop_
_entity_poly.entity_id
_entity_poly.type
_entity_poly.pdbx_seq_one_letter_code
_entity_poly.pdbx_strand_id
1 'polypeptide(L)'
;MKYYFDVDKDKLAQIISQVFVQCIFGSYVIYCLEGNGVIFLPTLSTTWDFKPGNFLSRWCIGTGCVGLYLVQILAWKGHKLAHWLYLMAFMSVFFLSVVGAVCSNDTSVECYGNKDIHYAAAFSFFALFDVYMAINLFKMKKPEEKALVHALYMKLSLLVSVLSKIRMVESFGSHGDFPFFAVFEYLNVAAIITFNVAFISAIPENLNFSLVRLAENENLDDSNFLWTMSGGNTLQIALRYATGTLLSCLVTALSFQTVDPDQFPMISDTFVYPPGNYISRWAGIIGCTYLQLANFCIVHCFKQHMRPFFYRLCGAISVIAAFALSVVVVVSENEDKNLHFPAAITFFGGYLLLIGLVPLGLYLNLKNNIREELQETLLSLKDKEKTSDNPKMGIKLFALWFFVACMTKVRYSESLVTYLHFPSISNDVRSVIAIIEWLDAMAILAFLFSMFIVFPKTLEKSQYVVRDVQIIPS
;
A
#
# COMPACT_ATOMS: atom_id res chain seq x y z
N MET A 1 -18.55 -17.93 -7.60
CA MET A 1 -17.69 -17.51 -8.73
C MET A 1 -16.31 -17.18 -8.18
N LYS A 2 -15.25 -17.87 -8.62
CA LYS A 2 -13.86 -17.59 -8.21
C LYS A 2 -13.28 -16.61 -9.22
N TYR A 3 -12.88 -15.42 -8.78
CA TYR A 3 -12.09 -14.52 -9.60
C TYR A 3 -10.62 -14.86 -9.36
N TYR A 4 -9.84 -14.99 -10.42
CA TYR A 4 -8.40 -15.19 -10.38
C TYR A 4 -7.75 -14.02 -11.11
N PHE A 5 -6.83 -13.33 -10.44
CA PHE A 5 -5.95 -12.37 -11.10
C PHE A 5 -4.63 -13.05 -11.37
N ASP A 6 -4.52 -13.74 -12.49
CA ASP A 6 -3.26 -14.38 -12.87
C ASP A 6 -2.25 -13.33 -13.30
N VAL A 7 -1.31 -13.01 -12.42
CA VAL A 7 -0.17 -12.17 -12.76
C VAL A 7 1.00 -13.08 -13.04
N ASP A 8 1.42 -13.07 -14.31
CA ASP A 8 2.67 -13.68 -14.76
C ASP A 8 3.84 -13.24 -13.86
N LYS A 9 4.51 -14.22 -13.25
CA LYS A 9 5.59 -13.98 -12.28
C LYS A 9 6.75 -13.17 -12.86
N ASP A 10 7.06 -13.33 -14.15
CA ASP A 10 8.16 -12.61 -14.80
C ASP A 10 7.74 -11.16 -15.01
N LYS A 11 6.48 -10.89 -15.36
CA LYS A 11 5.94 -9.53 -15.37
C LYS A 11 5.94 -8.90 -13.99
N LEU A 12 5.58 -9.65 -12.94
CA LEU A 12 5.63 -9.14 -11.55
C LEU A 12 7.06 -8.77 -11.15
N ALA A 13 8.03 -9.65 -11.43
CA ALA A 13 9.45 -9.42 -11.19
C ALA A 13 9.96 -8.16 -11.93
N GLN A 14 9.58 -8.01 -13.20
CA GLN A 14 9.94 -6.87 -14.03
C GLN A 14 9.35 -5.58 -13.48
N ILE A 15 8.06 -5.57 -13.12
CA ILE A 15 7.39 -4.38 -12.55
C ILE A 15 8.09 -3.94 -11.26
N ILE A 16 8.36 -4.87 -10.35
CA ILE A 16 9.02 -4.55 -9.08
C ILE A 16 10.43 -4.00 -9.33
N SER A 17 11.19 -4.64 -10.21
CA SER A 17 12.54 -4.20 -10.56
C SER A 17 12.55 -2.83 -11.24
N GLN A 18 11.58 -2.57 -12.13
CA GLN A 18 11.40 -1.27 -12.76
C GLN A 18 11.11 -0.17 -11.74
N VAL A 19 10.27 -0.43 -10.74
CA VAL A 19 9.99 0.55 -9.67
C VAL A 19 11.26 0.92 -8.91
N PHE A 20 12.10 -0.06 -8.54
CA PHE A 20 13.38 0.22 -7.87
C PHE A 20 14.36 0.98 -8.77
N VAL A 21 14.52 0.55 -10.03
CA VAL A 21 15.42 1.21 -10.99
C VAL A 21 14.98 2.65 -11.27
N GLN A 22 13.68 2.86 -11.48
CA GLN A 22 13.11 4.20 -11.70
C GLN A 22 13.27 5.10 -10.47
N CYS A 23 13.14 4.55 -9.26
CA CYS A 23 13.43 5.29 -8.03
C CYS A 23 14.88 5.76 -7.97
N ILE A 24 15.82 4.84 -8.16
CA ILE A 24 17.26 5.12 -8.06
C ILE A 24 17.67 6.13 -9.14
N PHE A 25 17.27 5.86 -10.38
CA PHE A 25 17.59 6.74 -11.50
C PHE A 25 16.90 8.11 -11.36
N GLY A 26 15.62 8.12 -10.98
CA GLY A 26 14.84 9.35 -10.81
C GLY A 26 15.40 10.23 -9.70
N SER A 27 15.71 9.65 -8.53
CA SER A 27 16.32 10.38 -7.41
C SER A 27 17.71 10.94 -7.78
N TYR A 28 18.52 10.17 -8.51
CA TYR A 28 19.80 10.66 -9.03
C TYR A 28 19.64 11.81 -10.02
N VAL A 29 18.71 11.71 -10.99
CA VAL A 29 18.45 12.79 -11.96
C VAL A 29 18.01 14.07 -11.25
N ILE A 30 17.07 13.96 -10.30
CA ILE A 30 16.61 15.10 -9.48
C ILE A 30 17.79 15.73 -8.74
N TYR A 31 18.59 14.91 -8.06
CA TYR A 31 19.78 15.37 -7.35
C TYR A 31 20.75 16.15 -8.25
N CYS A 32 20.98 15.68 -9.47
CA CYS A 32 21.80 16.39 -10.45
C CYS A 32 21.16 17.72 -10.92
N LEU A 33 19.85 17.73 -11.18
CA LEU A 33 19.12 18.92 -11.66
C LEU A 33 19.11 20.06 -10.64
N GLU A 34 19.21 19.74 -9.35
CA GLU A 34 19.32 20.73 -8.26
C GLU A 34 20.71 21.37 -8.15
N GLY A 35 21.66 20.98 -9.00
CA GLY A 35 23.02 21.52 -8.98
C GLY A 35 23.91 20.88 -7.93
N ASN A 36 23.44 19.84 -7.23
CA ASN A 36 24.25 19.07 -6.28
C ASN A 36 25.24 18.11 -6.96
N GLY A 37 25.15 17.95 -8.29
CA GLY A 37 26.01 17.06 -9.07
C GLY A 37 27.42 17.63 -9.28
N VAL A 38 28.35 17.36 -8.35
CA VAL A 38 29.76 17.72 -8.50
C VAL A 38 30.59 16.45 -8.78
N ILE A 39 31.00 16.27 -10.03
CA ILE A 39 32.11 15.43 -10.57
C ILE A 39 32.06 13.91 -10.29
N PHE A 40 31.43 13.42 -9.21
CA PHE A 40 31.42 12.01 -8.82
C PHE A 40 30.01 11.51 -8.41
N LEU A 41 29.76 10.21 -8.53
CA LEU A 41 28.49 9.55 -8.20
C LEU A 41 28.19 9.71 -6.69
N PRO A 42 27.06 10.36 -6.28
CA PRO A 42 26.66 10.47 -4.88
C PRO A 42 26.23 9.10 -4.34
N THR A 43 26.28 8.92 -3.03
CA THR A 43 25.67 7.73 -2.39
C THR A 43 24.15 7.74 -2.61
N LEU A 44 23.50 6.57 -2.59
CA LEU A 44 22.05 6.49 -2.74
C LEU A 44 21.35 7.27 -1.63
N SER A 45 21.83 7.13 -0.38
CA SER A 45 21.28 7.85 0.76
C SER A 45 21.33 9.37 0.57
N THR A 46 22.41 9.92 0.00
CA THR A 46 22.55 11.36 -0.25
C THR A 46 21.57 11.86 -1.31
N THR A 47 21.22 11.04 -2.31
CA THR A 47 20.17 11.41 -3.27
C THR A 47 18.78 11.51 -2.65
N TRP A 48 18.63 11.09 -1.39
CA TRP A 48 17.36 11.05 -0.64
C TRP A 48 17.33 11.99 0.56
N ASP A 49 18.36 12.81 0.78
CA ASP A 49 18.40 13.73 1.92
C ASP A 49 17.58 15.02 1.68
N PHE A 50 17.37 15.40 0.42
CA PHE A 50 16.72 16.66 0.01
C PHE A 50 15.45 16.42 -0.80
N LYS A 51 14.48 17.34 -0.69
CA LYS A 51 13.27 17.34 -1.54
C LYS A 51 13.61 17.69 -3.00
N PRO A 52 12.89 17.12 -3.99
CA PRO A 52 11.85 16.10 -3.85
C PRO A 52 12.40 14.65 -3.79
N GLY A 53 13.73 14.47 -3.81
CA GLY A 53 14.36 13.15 -3.77
C GLY A 53 13.97 12.32 -2.54
N ASN A 54 13.86 12.97 -1.37
CA ASN A 54 13.41 12.35 -0.12
C ASN A 54 11.95 11.86 -0.19
N PHE A 55 11.05 12.54 -0.92
CA PHE A 55 9.67 12.12 -1.11
C PHE A 55 9.59 10.90 -2.02
N LEU A 56 10.38 10.93 -3.10
CA LEU A 56 10.44 9.83 -4.07
C LEU A 56 10.98 8.56 -3.43
N SER A 57 12.04 8.66 -2.62
CA SER A 57 12.64 7.52 -1.94
C SER A 57 11.67 6.86 -0.95
N ARG A 58 11.01 7.65 -0.10
CA ARG A 58 9.98 7.16 0.84
C ARG A 58 8.89 6.39 0.11
N TRP A 59 8.39 6.95 -0.99
CA TRP A 59 7.32 6.36 -1.78
C TRP A 59 7.77 5.08 -2.49
N CYS A 60 8.81 5.17 -3.31
CA CYS A 60 9.28 4.05 -4.12
C CYS A 60 9.87 2.91 -3.30
N ILE A 61 10.68 3.20 -2.27
CA ILE A 61 11.26 2.16 -1.40
C ILE A 61 10.13 1.52 -0.58
N GLY A 62 9.21 2.31 -0.01
CA GLY A 62 8.08 1.78 0.75
C GLY A 62 7.19 0.84 -0.08
N THR A 63 6.78 1.26 -1.28
CA THR A 63 5.99 0.43 -2.19
C THR A 63 6.79 -0.73 -2.77
N GLY A 64 8.05 -0.51 -3.13
CA GLY A 64 8.96 -1.53 -3.64
C GLY A 64 9.20 -2.64 -2.63
N CYS A 65 9.29 -2.31 -1.34
CA CYS A 65 9.38 -3.28 -0.25
C CYS A 65 8.20 -4.25 -0.23
N VAL A 66 6.96 -3.76 -0.40
CA VAL A 66 5.78 -4.62 -0.45
C VAL A 66 5.86 -5.59 -1.62
N GLY A 67 6.24 -5.11 -2.81
CA GLY A 67 6.45 -5.96 -3.98
C GLY A 67 7.54 -7.01 -3.76
N LEU A 68 8.69 -6.59 -3.23
CA LEU A 68 9.82 -7.46 -2.94
C LEU A 68 9.45 -8.55 -1.92
N TYR A 69 8.69 -8.22 -0.88
CA TYR A 69 8.18 -9.20 0.09
C TYR A 69 7.26 -10.23 -0.57
N LEU A 70 6.32 -9.79 -1.42
CA LEU A 70 5.44 -10.70 -2.16
C LEU A 70 6.24 -11.68 -3.02
N VAL A 71 7.24 -11.19 -3.75
CA VAL A 71 8.16 -12.02 -4.54
C VAL A 71 8.90 -13.04 -3.67
N GLN A 72 9.46 -12.61 -2.53
CA GLN A 72 10.22 -13.50 -1.66
C GLN A 72 9.34 -14.58 -1.04
N ILE A 73 8.07 -14.30 -0.77
CA ILE A 73 7.11 -15.29 -0.27
C ILE A 73 6.85 -16.38 -1.32
N LEU A 74 6.73 -16.02 -2.60
CA LEU A 74 6.46 -16.98 -3.68
C LEU A 74 7.52 -18.09 -3.76
N ALA A 75 8.75 -17.80 -3.37
CA ALA A 75 9.91 -18.68 -3.45
C ALA A 75 9.89 -19.93 -2.54
N TRP A 76 9.06 -19.93 -1.48
CA TRP A 76 9.32 -20.81 -0.31
C TRP A 76 8.18 -21.74 0.12
N LYS A 77 7.10 -21.89 -0.66
CA LYS A 77 6.00 -22.80 -0.30
C LYS A 77 6.48 -24.27 -0.23
N GLY A 78 6.14 -24.97 0.86
CA GLY A 78 6.37 -26.42 1.01
C GLY A 78 7.71 -26.87 1.62
N HIS A 79 8.59 -25.96 2.06
CA HIS A 79 9.87 -26.32 2.68
C HIS A 79 9.81 -26.34 4.21
N LYS A 80 10.49 -27.28 4.89
CA LYS A 80 10.54 -27.35 6.38
C LYS A 80 11.14 -26.10 7.02
N LEU A 81 12.10 -25.46 6.34
CA LEU A 81 12.70 -24.19 6.78
C LEU A 81 11.99 -22.95 6.24
N ALA A 82 10.85 -23.11 5.54
CA ALA A 82 10.15 -21.99 4.92
C ALA A 82 9.82 -20.88 5.93
N HIS A 83 9.43 -21.24 7.16
CA HIS A 83 9.12 -20.26 8.19
C HIS A 83 10.29 -19.33 8.53
N TRP A 84 11.49 -19.88 8.76
CA TRP A 84 12.68 -19.08 9.05
C TRP A 84 13.09 -18.21 7.87
N LEU A 85 12.92 -18.71 6.66
CA LEU A 85 13.24 -17.98 5.44
C LEU A 85 12.23 -16.89 5.13
N TYR A 86 10.95 -17.10 5.41
CA TYR A 86 9.94 -16.06 5.40
C TYR A 86 10.24 -14.99 6.44
N LEU A 87 10.66 -15.39 7.63
CA LEU A 87 11.04 -14.44 8.67
C LEU A 87 12.25 -13.61 8.24
N MET A 88 13.29 -14.23 7.68
CA MET A 88 14.46 -13.50 7.17
C MET A 88 14.12 -12.57 6.01
N ALA A 89 13.33 -13.05 5.05
CA ALA A 89 12.78 -12.27 3.94
C ALA A 89 12.02 -11.04 4.46
N PHE A 90 11.06 -11.29 5.36
CA PHE A 90 10.28 -10.25 6.02
C PHE A 90 11.17 -9.23 6.75
N MET A 91 12.10 -9.70 7.58
CA MET A 91 12.99 -8.83 8.35
C MET A 91 13.91 -8.01 7.45
N SER A 92 14.44 -8.60 6.38
CA SER A 92 15.25 -7.89 5.39
C SER A 92 14.43 -6.76 4.75
N VAL A 93 13.24 -7.06 4.23
CA VAL A 93 12.36 -6.05 3.64
C VAL A 93 11.94 -4.99 4.66
N PHE A 94 11.66 -5.40 5.91
CA PHE A 94 11.36 -4.49 7.00
C PHE A 94 12.50 -3.46 7.18
N PHE A 95 13.76 -3.92 7.26
CA PHE A 95 14.88 -3.01 7.38
C PHE A 95 15.05 -2.09 6.16
N LEU A 96 14.83 -2.58 4.93
CA LEU A 96 14.84 -1.73 3.74
C LEU A 96 13.74 -0.65 3.80
N SER A 97 12.55 -1.00 4.29
CA SER A 97 11.46 -0.04 4.45
C SER A 97 11.76 1.03 5.51
N VAL A 98 12.55 0.69 6.55
CA VAL A 98 13.05 1.68 7.52
C VAL A 98 14.06 2.62 6.87
N VAL A 99 14.97 2.11 6.02
CA VAL A 99 15.92 2.94 5.25
C VAL A 99 15.19 3.96 4.37
N GLY A 100 14.06 3.57 3.76
CA GLY A 100 13.22 4.49 3.00
C GLY A 100 12.49 5.53 3.85
N ALA A 101 12.18 5.23 5.11
CA ALA A 101 11.39 6.10 5.98
C ALA A 101 12.23 7.08 6.82
N VAL A 102 13.46 6.67 7.20
CA VAL A 102 14.38 7.43 8.04
C VAL A 102 15.57 7.85 7.18
N CYS A 103 15.74 9.14 6.91
CA CYS A 103 16.92 9.63 6.17
C CYS A 103 18.19 9.55 7.03
N SER A 104 19.35 9.58 6.36
CA SER A 104 20.66 9.57 7.03
C SER A 104 21.04 10.91 7.66
N ASN A 105 20.45 12.01 7.19
CA ASN A 105 20.75 13.36 7.68
C ASN A 105 19.87 13.73 8.89
N ASP A 106 20.46 13.74 10.08
CA ASP A 106 19.83 14.11 11.35
C ASP A 106 19.67 15.63 11.55
N THR A 107 20.40 16.44 10.77
CA THR A 107 20.33 17.91 10.84
C THR A 107 19.33 18.54 9.86
N SER A 108 18.88 17.78 8.86
CA SER A 108 17.93 18.28 7.86
C SER A 108 16.54 18.46 8.48
N VAL A 109 16.06 19.70 8.54
CA VAL A 109 14.70 20.06 8.95
C VAL A 109 13.62 19.50 8.02
N GLU A 110 13.99 19.07 6.80
CA GLU A 110 13.03 18.43 5.90
C GLU A 110 12.72 17.02 6.40
N CYS A 111 13.76 16.21 6.63
CA CYS A 111 13.56 14.80 6.90
C CYS A 111 13.63 14.40 8.38
N TYR A 112 14.20 15.24 9.26
CA TYR A 112 14.43 14.96 10.69
C TYR A 112 14.99 13.56 10.89
N GLY A 113 16.09 13.24 10.22
CA GLY A 113 16.63 11.88 10.16
C GLY A 113 17.22 11.36 11.45
N ASN A 114 17.65 10.11 11.38
CA ASN A 114 18.52 9.53 12.39
C ASN A 114 19.54 8.63 11.70
N LYS A 115 20.78 9.11 11.69
CA LYS A 115 21.92 8.46 11.04
C LYS A 115 22.11 7.03 11.53
N ASP A 116 22.03 6.81 12.84
CA ASP A 116 22.30 5.51 13.46
C ASP A 116 21.22 4.48 13.10
N ILE A 117 19.94 4.87 13.18
CA ILE A 117 18.81 4.02 12.78
C ILE A 117 18.93 3.67 11.30
N HIS A 118 19.21 4.66 10.44
CA HIS A 118 19.35 4.46 9.01
C HIS A 118 20.46 3.45 8.68
N TYR A 119 21.68 3.63 9.21
CA TYR A 119 22.80 2.74 8.92
C TYR A 119 22.61 1.35 9.53
N ALA A 120 22.07 1.25 10.75
CA ALA A 120 21.77 -0.05 11.36
C ALA A 120 20.75 -0.83 10.52
N ALA A 121 19.70 -0.16 10.02
CA ALA A 121 18.72 -0.77 9.13
C ALA A 121 19.35 -1.17 7.79
N ALA A 122 20.11 -0.28 7.14
CA ALA A 122 20.76 -0.56 5.87
C ALA A 122 21.71 -1.77 5.97
N PHE A 123 22.56 -1.80 7.00
CA PHE A 123 23.46 -2.91 7.27
C PHE A 123 22.68 -4.23 7.47
N SER A 124 21.66 -4.21 8.33
CA SER A 124 20.85 -5.38 8.64
C SER A 124 20.11 -5.90 7.41
N PHE A 125 19.57 -5.00 6.57
CA PHE A 125 18.97 -5.36 5.29
C PHE A 125 19.95 -6.12 4.40
N PHE A 126 21.11 -5.53 4.09
CA PHE A 126 22.08 -6.11 3.17
C PHE A 126 22.66 -7.42 3.69
N ALA A 127 22.92 -7.52 5.01
CA ALA A 127 23.42 -8.75 5.62
C ALA A 127 22.38 -9.89 5.55
N LEU A 128 21.14 -9.62 5.96
CA LEU A 128 20.08 -10.63 5.90
C LEU A 128 19.75 -11.03 4.47
N PHE A 129 19.79 -10.08 3.53
CA PHE A 129 19.52 -10.36 2.13
C PHE A 129 20.62 -11.23 1.49
N ASP A 130 21.88 -11.05 1.84
CA ASP A 130 22.96 -11.94 1.40
C ASP A 130 22.77 -13.37 1.88
N VAL A 131 22.43 -13.55 3.16
CA VAL A 131 22.15 -14.89 3.70
C VAL A 131 20.93 -15.49 2.98
N TYR A 132 19.90 -14.68 2.71
CA TYR A 132 18.75 -15.11 1.90
C TYR A 132 19.16 -15.55 0.49
N MET A 133 19.99 -14.77 -0.21
CA MET A 133 20.51 -15.12 -1.54
C MET A 133 21.33 -16.42 -1.52
N ALA A 134 22.21 -16.57 -0.54
CA ALA A 134 23.03 -17.77 -0.37
C ALA A 134 22.17 -19.03 -0.15
N ILE A 135 21.19 -18.96 0.75
CA ILE A 135 20.31 -20.11 1.03
C ILE A 135 19.49 -20.50 -0.21
N ASN A 136 18.98 -19.52 -0.96
CA ASN A 136 18.28 -19.78 -2.23
C ASN A 136 19.19 -20.49 -3.24
N LEU A 137 20.43 -20.02 -3.41
CA LEU A 137 21.41 -20.63 -4.31
C LEU A 137 21.74 -22.08 -3.95
N PHE A 138 21.93 -22.39 -2.66
CA PHE A 138 22.22 -23.75 -2.22
C PHE A 138 21.03 -24.71 -2.41
N LYS A 139 19.80 -24.18 -2.40
CA LYS A 139 18.59 -25.00 -2.55
C LYS A 139 18.28 -25.39 -3.98
N MET A 140 18.70 -24.60 -4.97
CA MET A 140 18.40 -24.90 -6.38
C MET A 140 19.10 -26.21 -6.80
N LYS A 141 18.37 -27.33 -6.70
CA LYS A 141 18.80 -28.63 -7.21
C LYS A 141 18.98 -28.53 -8.71
N LYS A 142 20.05 -29.16 -9.23
CA LYS A 142 20.53 -29.17 -10.63
C LYS A 142 19.60 -28.43 -11.60
N PRO A 143 19.90 -27.16 -11.92
CA PRO A 143 19.09 -26.40 -12.86
C PRO A 143 19.03 -27.13 -14.21
N GLU A 144 17.85 -27.15 -14.83
CA GLU A 144 17.72 -27.44 -16.26
C GLU A 144 18.62 -26.47 -17.07
N GLU A 145 18.98 -26.77 -18.32
CA GLU A 145 19.94 -25.95 -19.10
C GLU A 145 19.62 -24.44 -19.10
N LYS A 146 18.34 -24.05 -19.23
CA LYS A 146 17.91 -22.65 -19.14
C LYS A 146 18.14 -22.02 -17.77
N ALA A 147 18.15 -22.82 -16.71
CA ALA A 147 18.42 -22.36 -15.35
C ALA A 147 19.93 -22.26 -15.05
N LEU A 148 20.82 -22.71 -15.94
CA LEU A 148 22.28 -22.56 -15.75
C LEU A 148 22.73 -21.10 -15.90
N VAL A 149 22.21 -20.38 -16.90
CA VAL A 149 22.49 -18.95 -17.11
C VAL A 149 21.97 -18.13 -15.93
N HIS A 150 20.73 -18.37 -15.50
CA HIS A 150 20.16 -17.70 -14.33
C HIS A 150 20.95 -18.01 -13.06
N ALA A 151 21.37 -19.27 -12.85
CA ALA A 151 22.22 -19.66 -11.72
C ALA A 151 23.57 -18.93 -11.73
N LEU A 152 24.17 -18.68 -12.90
CA LEU A 152 25.38 -17.87 -13.00
C LEU A 152 25.12 -16.42 -12.55
N TYR A 153 24.05 -15.78 -13.05
CA TYR A 153 23.68 -14.42 -12.64
C TYR A 153 23.41 -14.32 -11.13
N MET A 154 22.72 -15.30 -10.55
CA MET A 154 22.47 -15.32 -9.10
C MET A 154 23.78 -15.46 -8.29
N LYS A 155 24.70 -16.35 -8.71
CA LYS A 155 26.01 -16.51 -8.05
C LYS A 155 26.87 -15.25 -8.15
N LEU A 156 26.92 -14.65 -9.34
CA LEU A 156 27.65 -13.40 -9.55
C LEU A 156 27.05 -12.27 -8.71
N SER A 157 25.72 -12.18 -8.65
CA SER A 157 25.02 -11.19 -7.82
C SER A 157 25.35 -11.35 -6.34
N LEU A 158 25.31 -12.58 -5.81
CA LEU A 158 25.73 -12.83 -4.42
C LEU A 158 27.20 -12.40 -4.20
N LEU A 159 28.10 -12.78 -5.11
CA LEU A 159 29.52 -12.42 -5.01
C LEU A 159 29.72 -10.90 -5.00
N VAL A 160 29.11 -10.18 -5.94
CA VAL A 160 29.18 -8.71 -6.01
C VAL A 160 28.59 -8.08 -4.75
N SER A 161 27.43 -8.57 -4.29
CA SER A 161 26.80 -8.07 -3.06
C SER A 161 27.69 -8.25 -1.83
N VAL A 162 28.30 -9.43 -1.66
CA VAL A 162 29.22 -9.71 -0.54
C VAL A 162 30.48 -8.84 -0.64
N LEU A 163 31.11 -8.76 -1.82
CA LEU A 163 32.32 -7.95 -2.03
C LEU A 163 32.06 -6.46 -1.84
N SER A 164 30.88 -5.96 -2.20
CA SER A 164 30.51 -4.55 -2.01
C SER A 164 30.49 -4.12 -0.53
N LYS A 165 30.39 -5.08 0.41
CA LYS A 165 30.42 -4.81 1.86
C LYS A 165 31.81 -4.53 2.38
N ILE A 166 32.86 -4.64 1.55
CA ILE A 166 34.20 -4.15 1.90
C ILE A 166 34.17 -2.66 2.28
N ARG A 167 33.19 -1.90 1.74
CA ARG A 167 32.90 -0.50 2.09
C ARG A 167 32.51 -0.29 3.56
N MET A 168 32.10 -1.35 4.26
CA MET A 168 31.69 -1.32 5.67
C MET A 168 32.87 -1.55 6.62
N VAL A 169 34.06 -1.85 6.11
CA VAL A 169 35.26 -2.01 6.94
C VAL A 169 35.84 -0.63 7.23
N GLU A 170 35.92 -0.26 8.52
CA GLU A 170 36.36 1.08 8.98
C GLU A 170 37.72 1.54 8.43
N SER A 171 38.59 0.60 8.05
CA SER A 171 39.92 0.90 7.49
C SER A 171 39.91 1.57 6.11
N PHE A 172 38.77 1.67 5.43
CA PHE A 172 38.62 2.38 4.16
C PHE A 172 38.28 3.89 4.30
N GLY A 173 38.32 4.44 5.52
CA GLY A 173 38.14 5.86 5.80
C GLY A 173 36.78 6.19 6.42
N SER A 174 36.68 7.38 7.03
CA SER A 174 35.43 7.90 7.57
C SER A 174 34.35 7.93 6.49
N HIS A 175 33.13 7.50 6.85
CA HIS A 175 31.97 7.40 5.96
C HIS A 175 31.66 8.79 5.35
N GLY A 176 32.17 9.08 4.14
CA GLY A 176 31.87 10.34 3.43
C GLY A 176 32.83 10.72 2.31
N ASP A 177 34.13 10.47 2.46
CA ASP A 177 35.13 11.10 1.57
C ASP A 177 35.66 10.21 0.44
N PHE A 178 35.28 8.92 0.42
CA PHE A 178 35.79 7.97 -0.55
C PHE A 178 34.82 7.78 -1.73
N PRO A 179 35.17 8.23 -2.95
CA PRO A 179 34.27 8.17 -4.11
C PRO A 179 33.75 6.75 -4.38
N PHE A 180 34.58 5.72 -4.21
CA PHE A 180 34.17 4.35 -4.48
C PHE A 180 33.08 3.81 -3.54
N PHE A 181 32.79 4.47 -2.41
CA PHE A 181 31.71 4.04 -1.51
C PHE A 181 30.35 4.04 -2.23
N ALA A 182 30.06 5.09 -3.00
CA ALA A 182 28.84 5.16 -3.81
C ALA A 182 28.81 4.05 -4.85
N VAL A 183 29.92 3.79 -5.55
CA VAL A 183 30.00 2.72 -6.55
C VAL A 183 29.63 1.37 -5.94
N PHE A 184 30.18 1.03 -4.76
CA PHE A 184 29.83 -0.21 -4.07
C PHE A 184 28.36 -0.26 -3.64
N GLU A 185 27.77 0.87 -3.25
CA GLU A 185 26.35 0.94 -2.94
C GLU A 185 25.45 0.57 -4.13
N TYR A 186 25.68 1.23 -5.27
CA TYR A 186 24.92 1.00 -6.49
C TYR A 186 25.13 -0.42 -7.01
N LEU A 187 26.36 -0.94 -6.95
CA LEU A 187 26.64 -2.34 -7.31
C LEU A 187 25.91 -3.33 -6.42
N ASN A 188 25.82 -3.08 -5.12
CA ASN A 188 25.09 -3.93 -4.18
C ASN A 188 23.60 -3.97 -4.52
N VAL A 189 22.99 -2.79 -4.71
CA VAL A 189 21.56 -2.70 -5.08
C VAL A 189 21.29 -3.33 -6.45
N ALA A 190 22.16 -3.09 -7.44
CA ALA A 190 22.05 -3.73 -8.75
C ALA A 190 22.16 -5.26 -8.67
N ALA A 191 23.06 -5.77 -7.82
CA ALA A 191 23.19 -7.20 -7.56
C ALA A 191 21.92 -7.78 -6.93
N ILE A 192 21.32 -7.11 -5.95
CA ILE A 192 20.06 -7.54 -5.33
C ILE A 192 18.92 -7.59 -6.36
N ILE A 193 18.77 -6.55 -7.19
CA ILE A 193 17.73 -6.51 -8.23
C ILE A 193 17.95 -7.65 -9.23
N THR A 194 19.19 -7.78 -9.72
CA THR A 194 19.56 -8.84 -10.68
C THR A 194 19.31 -10.23 -10.12
N PHE A 195 19.66 -10.46 -8.86
CA PHE A 195 19.39 -11.72 -8.17
C PHE A 195 17.90 -12.04 -8.15
N ASN A 196 17.04 -11.09 -7.75
CA ASN A 196 15.59 -11.34 -7.67
C ASN A 196 15.01 -11.66 -9.05
N VAL A 197 15.36 -10.90 -10.09
CA VAL A 197 14.90 -11.18 -11.47
C VAL A 197 15.36 -12.56 -11.91
N ALA A 198 16.66 -12.86 -11.79
CA ALA A 198 17.21 -14.14 -12.22
C ALA A 198 16.62 -15.32 -11.43
N PHE A 199 16.37 -15.13 -10.13
CA PHE A 199 15.79 -16.14 -9.27
C PHE A 199 14.34 -16.43 -9.65
N ILE A 200 13.49 -15.42 -9.83
CA ILE A 200 12.08 -15.59 -10.21
C ILE A 200 11.96 -16.25 -11.59
N SER A 201 12.76 -15.81 -12.56
CA SER A 201 12.76 -16.40 -13.91
C SER A 201 13.29 -17.83 -13.93
N ALA A 202 14.04 -18.27 -12.91
CA ALA A 202 14.48 -19.65 -12.76
C ALA A 202 13.50 -20.56 -12.00
N ILE A 203 12.45 -20.00 -11.39
CA ILE A 203 11.34 -20.80 -10.84
C ILE A 203 10.58 -21.42 -12.02
N PRO A 204 10.01 -22.64 -11.93
CA PRO A 204 9.16 -23.22 -12.99
C PRO A 204 7.91 -22.37 -13.33
N GLU A 205 7.40 -22.46 -14.56
CA GLU A 205 6.29 -21.63 -15.09
C GLU A 205 4.95 -21.80 -14.36
N ASN A 206 4.76 -22.86 -13.58
CA ASN A 206 3.48 -23.18 -12.92
C ASN A 206 3.18 -22.35 -11.65
N LEU A 207 3.87 -21.23 -11.44
CA LEU A 207 3.73 -20.41 -10.22
C LEU A 207 3.01 -19.11 -10.55
N ASN A 208 1.69 -19.14 -10.34
CA ASN A 208 0.79 -18.03 -10.61
C ASN A 208 0.36 -17.35 -9.31
N PHE A 209 0.46 -16.03 -9.26
CA PHE A 209 -0.17 -15.24 -8.20
C PHE A 209 -1.63 -15.06 -8.56
N SER A 210 -2.55 -15.18 -7.61
CA SER A 210 -3.96 -14.85 -7.85
C SER A 210 -4.66 -14.32 -6.62
N LEU A 211 -5.33 -13.18 -6.73
CA LEU A 211 -6.30 -12.78 -5.72
C LEU A 211 -7.55 -13.66 -5.87
N VAL A 212 -7.89 -14.45 -4.85
CA VAL A 212 -9.03 -15.40 -4.91
C VAL A 212 -10.01 -15.14 -3.78
N ARG A 213 -11.31 -15.19 -4.11
CA ARG A 213 -12.37 -15.37 -3.12
C ARG A 213 -12.40 -16.86 -2.76
N LEU A 214 -11.91 -17.19 -1.56
CA LEU A 214 -12.01 -18.54 -1.01
C LEU A 214 -13.50 -18.85 -0.79
N ALA A 215 -14.14 -19.45 -1.79
CA ALA A 215 -15.31 -20.28 -1.56
C ALA A 215 -14.77 -21.64 -1.07
N GLU A 216 -15.33 -22.14 0.04
CA GLU A 216 -15.02 -23.41 0.71
C GLU A 216 -15.17 -24.63 -0.23
N ASN A 217 -14.29 -24.76 -1.21
CA ASN A 217 -14.19 -25.96 -2.04
C ASN A 217 -12.80 -26.54 -1.85
N GLU A 218 -12.75 -27.63 -1.08
CA GLU A 218 -11.57 -28.39 -0.66
C GLU A 218 -10.84 -29.11 -1.82
N ASN A 219 -11.40 -29.12 -3.02
CA ASN A 219 -10.85 -29.85 -4.18
C ASN A 219 -10.05 -28.94 -5.14
N LEU A 220 -9.10 -28.16 -4.64
CA LEU A 220 -8.08 -27.54 -5.51
C LEU A 220 -6.95 -28.54 -5.69
N ASP A 221 -6.80 -29.05 -6.91
CA ASP A 221 -5.70 -29.92 -7.34
C ASP A 221 -4.34 -29.30 -6.97
N ASP A 222 -3.58 -29.99 -6.10
CA ASP A 222 -2.29 -29.56 -5.53
C ASP A 222 -1.20 -29.32 -6.61
N SER A 223 -1.45 -29.71 -7.85
CA SER A 223 -0.51 -29.59 -8.97
C SER A 223 -0.32 -28.14 -9.48
N ASN A 224 -1.25 -27.23 -9.22
CA ASN A 224 -1.13 -25.81 -9.58
C ASN A 224 -0.84 -24.96 -8.33
N PHE A 225 0.38 -24.44 -8.24
CA PHE A 225 0.84 -23.63 -7.10
C PHE A 225 0.24 -22.22 -7.16
N LEU A 226 -1.01 -22.09 -6.70
CA LEU A 226 -1.69 -20.81 -6.63
C LEU A 226 -1.44 -20.13 -5.28
N TRP A 227 -0.86 -18.93 -5.30
CA TRP A 227 -0.82 -18.07 -4.12
C TRP A 227 -2.05 -17.19 -4.09
N THR A 228 -2.90 -17.41 -3.08
CA THR A 228 -4.15 -16.67 -2.92
C THR A 228 -4.11 -15.71 -1.75
N MET A 229 -4.06 -14.41 -2.05
CA MET A 229 -4.39 -13.39 -1.06
C MET A 229 -5.89 -13.08 -1.16
N SER A 230 -6.63 -13.32 -0.08
CA SER A 230 -8.05 -12.97 -0.07
C SER A 230 -8.19 -11.44 -0.02
N GLY A 231 -9.14 -10.87 -0.76
CA GLY A 231 -9.44 -9.44 -0.68
C GLY A 231 -9.79 -9.02 0.75
N GLY A 232 -10.41 -9.92 1.51
CA GLY A 232 -10.69 -9.75 2.93
C GLY A 232 -9.46 -9.57 3.80
N ASN A 233 -8.47 -10.45 3.66
CA ASN A 233 -7.20 -10.34 4.41
C ASN A 233 -6.44 -9.08 4.02
N THR A 234 -6.42 -8.75 2.73
CA THR A 234 -5.79 -7.52 2.21
C THR A 234 -6.37 -6.27 2.88
N LEU A 235 -7.70 -6.20 2.97
CA LEU A 235 -8.41 -5.11 3.60
C LEU A 235 -8.20 -5.07 5.11
N GLN A 236 -8.20 -6.22 5.80
CA GLN A 236 -7.86 -6.27 7.23
C GLN A 236 -6.42 -5.79 7.50
N ILE A 237 -5.47 -6.17 6.65
CA ILE A 237 -4.09 -5.69 6.73
C ILE A 237 -4.08 -4.16 6.54
N ALA A 238 -4.73 -3.65 5.50
CA ALA A 238 -4.83 -2.21 5.26
C ALA A 238 -5.42 -1.45 6.46
N LEU A 239 -6.52 -1.96 7.04
CA LEU A 239 -7.15 -1.37 8.23
C LEU A 239 -6.25 -1.40 9.46
N ARG A 240 -5.54 -2.52 9.69
CA ARG A 240 -4.59 -2.63 10.81
C ARG A 240 -3.42 -1.66 10.65
N TYR A 241 -2.88 -1.51 9.44
CA TYR A 241 -1.84 -0.52 9.17
C TYR A 241 -2.37 0.89 9.38
N ALA A 242 -3.54 1.24 8.83
CA ALA A 242 -4.10 2.58 8.97
C ALA A 242 -4.38 2.94 10.44
N THR A 243 -5.14 2.10 11.16
CA THR A 243 -5.44 2.34 12.58
C THR A 243 -4.19 2.29 13.45
N GLY A 244 -3.32 1.30 13.23
CA GLY A 244 -2.07 1.14 13.98
C GLY A 244 -1.13 2.34 13.80
N THR A 245 -1.00 2.85 12.57
CA THR A 245 -0.19 4.03 12.26
C THR A 245 -0.74 5.25 12.97
N LEU A 246 -2.05 5.53 12.84
CA LEU A 246 -2.69 6.69 13.48
C LEU A 246 -2.56 6.67 15.00
N LEU A 247 -2.86 5.52 15.63
CA LEU A 247 -2.74 5.38 17.07
C LEU A 247 -1.29 5.50 17.55
N SER A 248 -0.35 4.87 16.85
CA SER A 248 1.07 4.94 17.21
C SER A 248 1.60 6.36 17.09
N CYS A 249 1.29 7.06 15.99
CA CYS A 249 1.70 8.45 15.80
C CYS A 249 1.09 9.36 16.87
N LEU A 250 -0.21 9.23 17.17
CA LEU A 250 -0.87 9.99 18.23
C LEU A 250 -0.23 9.74 19.60
N VAL A 251 -0.06 8.47 19.98
CA VAL A 251 0.56 8.10 21.26
C VAL A 251 1.98 8.66 21.36
N THR A 252 2.78 8.55 20.29
CA THR A 252 4.14 9.08 20.28
C THR A 252 4.14 10.61 20.36
N ALA A 253 3.28 11.28 19.61
CA ALA A 253 3.20 12.74 19.61
C ALA A 253 2.84 13.30 20.99
N LEU A 254 1.89 12.66 21.68
CA LEU A 254 1.52 13.02 23.05
C LEU A 254 2.62 12.67 24.06
N SER A 255 3.27 11.52 23.91
CA SER A 255 4.32 11.06 24.85
C SER A 255 5.58 11.92 24.77
N PHE A 256 5.94 12.37 23.57
CA PHE A 256 7.11 13.21 23.31
C PHE A 256 6.79 14.71 23.30
N GLN A 257 5.53 15.10 23.59
CA GLN A 257 5.08 16.50 23.61
C GLN A 257 5.40 17.26 22.32
N THR A 258 5.28 16.59 21.17
CA THR A 258 5.56 17.19 19.85
C THR A 258 4.36 17.94 19.27
N VAL A 259 3.24 17.96 20.00
CA VAL A 259 2.02 18.68 19.69
C VAL A 259 1.66 19.58 20.87
N ASP A 260 1.01 20.70 20.57
CA ASP A 260 0.57 21.68 21.58
C ASP A 260 -0.42 21.00 22.56
N PRO A 261 -0.15 20.97 23.87
CA PRO A 261 -1.02 20.33 24.86
C PRO A 261 -2.40 21.00 24.98
N ASP A 262 -2.53 22.26 24.57
CA ASP A 262 -3.78 23.02 24.67
C ASP A 262 -4.68 22.83 23.43
N GLN A 263 -4.22 22.07 22.43
CA GLN A 263 -4.93 21.87 21.16
C GLN A 263 -5.15 20.39 20.89
N PHE A 264 -6.31 20.05 20.32
CA PHE A 264 -6.50 18.70 19.80
C PHE A 264 -5.65 18.54 18.53
N PRO A 265 -4.73 17.57 18.44
CA PRO A 265 -3.76 17.51 17.37
C PRO A 265 -4.43 17.12 16.04
N MET A 266 -4.08 17.83 14.97
CA MET A 266 -4.40 17.35 13.61
C MET A 266 -3.65 16.05 13.34
N ILE A 267 -4.15 15.21 12.43
CA ILE A 267 -3.44 13.97 12.06
C ILE A 267 -2.06 14.34 11.49
N SER A 268 -2.00 15.37 10.65
CA SER A 268 -0.75 15.89 10.08
C SER A 268 0.26 16.34 11.14
N ASP A 269 -0.20 16.95 12.25
CA ASP A 269 0.68 17.38 13.35
C ASP A 269 1.42 16.19 13.97
N THR A 270 0.77 15.02 14.05
CA THR A 270 1.38 13.79 14.60
C THR A 270 2.44 13.15 13.69
N PHE A 271 2.54 13.61 12.44
CA PHE A 271 3.44 13.05 11.41
C PHE A 271 4.69 13.91 11.18
N VAL A 272 4.86 15.03 11.89
CA VAL A 272 5.95 15.98 11.64
C VAL A 272 7.26 15.54 12.29
N TYR A 273 7.23 15.23 13.58
CA TYR A 273 8.44 15.04 14.39
C TYR A 273 8.72 13.56 14.71
N PRO A 274 9.99 13.19 14.92
CA PRO A 274 10.35 11.86 15.42
C PRO A 274 9.77 11.54 16.80
N PRO A 275 9.43 10.27 17.08
CA PRO A 275 9.47 9.12 16.17
C PRO A 275 8.21 9.01 15.28
N GLY A 276 7.21 9.87 15.46
CA GLY A 276 5.92 9.81 14.75
C GLY A 276 6.08 9.89 13.23
N ASN A 277 6.96 10.77 12.74
CA ASN A 277 7.24 10.90 11.31
C ASN A 277 7.87 9.63 10.69
N TYR A 278 8.69 8.90 11.42
CA TYR A 278 9.27 7.63 10.95
C TYR A 278 8.18 6.59 10.78
N ILE A 279 7.30 6.50 11.77
CA ILE A 279 6.18 5.55 11.79
C ILE A 279 5.20 5.87 10.66
N SER A 280 4.82 7.14 10.49
CA SER A 280 3.89 7.55 9.44
C SER A 280 4.45 7.22 8.06
N ARG A 281 5.69 7.63 7.76
CA ARG A 281 6.35 7.40 6.46
C ARG A 281 6.52 5.91 6.16
N TRP A 282 6.85 5.11 7.17
CA TRP A 282 7.01 3.66 7.05
C TRP A 282 5.67 2.94 6.88
N ALA A 283 4.85 2.96 7.93
CA ALA A 283 3.64 2.17 8.02
C ALA A 283 2.51 2.73 7.14
N GLY A 284 2.50 4.05 6.92
CA GLY A 284 1.51 4.71 6.07
C GLY A 284 1.66 4.33 4.59
N ILE A 285 2.88 4.24 4.04
CA ILE A 285 3.07 3.84 2.62
C ILE A 285 2.71 2.38 2.38
N ILE A 286 3.10 1.50 3.31
CA ILE A 286 2.69 0.10 3.29
C ILE A 286 1.16 0.01 3.37
N GLY A 287 0.55 0.76 4.29
CA GLY A 287 -0.89 0.89 4.43
C GLY A 287 -1.58 1.36 3.15
N CYS A 288 -1.05 2.39 2.48
CA CYS A 288 -1.56 2.91 1.21
C CYS A 288 -1.52 1.85 0.11
N THR A 289 -0.43 1.08 0.03
CA THR A 289 -0.26 0.03 -0.97
C THR A 289 -1.32 -1.07 -0.76
N TYR A 290 -1.51 -1.54 0.48
CA TYR A 290 -2.56 -2.51 0.79
C TYR A 290 -3.97 -1.94 0.62
N LEU A 291 -4.16 -0.65 0.91
CA LEU A 291 -5.43 0.03 0.70
C LEU A 291 -5.78 0.12 -0.78
N GLN A 292 -4.82 0.39 -1.66
CA GLN A 292 -5.02 0.36 -3.11
C GLN A 292 -5.39 -1.04 -3.61
N LEU A 293 -4.72 -2.07 -3.12
CA LEU A 293 -5.08 -3.47 -3.43
C LEU A 293 -6.48 -3.82 -2.92
N ALA A 294 -6.85 -3.35 -1.72
CA ALA A 294 -8.16 -3.57 -1.14
C ALA A 294 -9.26 -2.85 -1.93
N ASN A 295 -9.04 -1.59 -2.32
CA ASN A 295 -9.95 -0.83 -3.19
C ASN A 295 -10.17 -1.53 -4.53
N PHE A 296 -9.08 -2.03 -5.13
CA PHE A 296 -9.17 -2.80 -6.37
C PHE A 296 -10.05 -4.05 -6.19
N CYS A 297 -9.87 -4.80 -5.10
CA CYS A 297 -10.71 -5.95 -4.75
C CYS A 297 -12.18 -5.54 -4.57
N ILE A 298 -12.44 -4.46 -3.83
CA ILE A 298 -13.79 -3.92 -3.58
C ILE A 298 -14.47 -3.61 -4.91
N VAL A 299 -13.86 -2.74 -5.74
CA VAL A 299 -14.43 -2.32 -7.02
C VAL A 299 -14.68 -3.50 -7.95
N HIS A 300 -13.75 -4.47 -7.99
CA HIS A 300 -13.92 -5.66 -8.81
C HIS A 300 -15.07 -6.55 -8.33
N CYS A 301 -15.23 -6.73 -7.01
CA CYS A 301 -16.37 -7.43 -6.43
C CYS A 301 -17.72 -6.80 -6.82
N PHE A 302 -17.76 -5.48 -7.01
CA PHE A 302 -18.98 -4.78 -7.42
C PHE A 302 -19.18 -4.68 -8.93
N LYS A 303 -18.22 -5.13 -9.75
CA LYS A 303 -18.29 -5.03 -11.21
C LYS A 303 -19.58 -5.62 -11.79
N GLN A 304 -20.09 -6.72 -11.21
CA GLN A 304 -21.33 -7.37 -11.65
C GLN A 304 -22.61 -6.72 -11.10
N HIS A 305 -22.50 -5.92 -10.04
CA HIS A 305 -23.64 -5.35 -9.32
C HIS A 305 -23.78 -3.84 -9.51
N MET A 306 -22.89 -3.24 -10.29
CA MET A 306 -22.91 -1.82 -10.64
C MET A 306 -22.95 -1.64 -12.15
N ARG A 307 -23.60 -0.56 -12.61
CA ARG A 307 -23.52 -0.18 -14.02
C ARG A 307 -22.07 0.10 -14.42
N PRO A 308 -21.70 -0.10 -15.69
CA PRO A 308 -20.31 0.04 -16.13
C PRO A 308 -19.65 1.37 -15.83
N PHE A 309 -20.41 2.46 -15.97
CA PHE A 309 -19.95 3.80 -15.63
C PHE A 309 -19.54 3.93 -14.16
N PHE A 310 -20.38 3.49 -13.23
CA PHE A 310 -20.14 3.65 -11.79
C PHE A 310 -18.94 2.83 -11.32
N TYR A 311 -18.79 1.56 -11.75
CA TYR A 311 -17.63 0.77 -11.31
C TYR A 311 -16.31 1.38 -11.82
N ARG A 312 -16.27 1.90 -13.06
CA ARG A 312 -15.08 2.55 -13.62
C ARG A 312 -14.75 3.83 -12.88
N LEU A 313 -15.76 4.65 -12.61
CA LEU A 313 -15.62 5.90 -11.86
C LEU A 313 -15.11 5.64 -10.44
N CYS A 314 -15.74 4.70 -9.70
CA CYS A 314 -15.27 4.30 -8.37
C CYS A 314 -13.84 3.74 -8.42
N GLY A 315 -13.51 2.94 -9.44
CA GLY A 315 -12.15 2.46 -9.67
C GLY A 315 -11.15 3.60 -9.77
N ALA A 316 -11.40 4.54 -10.68
CA ALA A 316 -10.54 5.70 -10.91
C ALA A 316 -10.38 6.57 -9.66
N ILE A 317 -11.49 6.92 -8.99
CA ILE A 317 -11.46 7.72 -7.76
C ILE A 317 -10.66 7.01 -6.66
N SER A 318 -10.83 5.69 -6.52
CA SER A 318 -10.13 4.92 -5.48
C SER A 318 -8.62 4.85 -5.68
N VAL A 319 -8.15 4.79 -6.94
CA VAL A 319 -6.73 4.82 -7.27
C VAL A 319 -6.15 6.22 -7.02
N ILE A 320 -6.83 7.27 -7.48
CA ILE A 320 -6.41 8.66 -7.28
C ILE A 320 -6.35 9.01 -5.79
N ALA A 321 -7.38 8.63 -5.02
CA ALA A 321 -7.44 8.90 -3.59
C ALA A 321 -6.36 8.14 -2.81
N ALA A 322 -6.13 6.85 -3.11
CA ALA A 322 -5.07 6.08 -2.46
C ALA A 322 -3.67 6.62 -2.80
N PHE A 323 -3.45 7.05 -4.05
CA PHE A 323 -2.22 7.74 -4.44
C PHE A 323 -2.05 9.06 -3.67
N ALA A 324 -3.11 9.87 -3.56
CA ALA A 324 -3.06 11.11 -2.81
C ALA A 324 -2.74 10.89 -1.32
N LEU A 325 -3.28 9.83 -0.69
CA LEU A 325 -2.88 9.45 0.67
C LEU A 325 -1.40 9.12 0.76
N SER A 326 -0.84 8.41 -0.23
CA SER A 326 0.59 8.10 -0.25
C SER A 326 1.45 9.37 -0.31
N VAL A 327 0.98 10.43 -0.96
CA VAL A 327 1.65 11.75 -0.96
C VAL A 327 1.57 12.39 0.43
N VAL A 328 0.40 12.41 1.07
CA VAL A 328 0.20 12.96 2.43
C VAL A 328 1.10 12.28 3.45
N VAL A 329 1.37 10.98 3.27
CA VAL A 329 2.22 10.21 4.17
C VAL A 329 3.72 10.49 3.96
N VAL A 330 4.17 10.72 2.72
CA VAL A 330 5.60 10.98 2.44
C VAL A 330 5.98 12.44 2.53
N VAL A 331 5.03 13.37 2.46
CA VAL A 331 5.25 14.81 2.51
C VAL A 331 4.48 15.37 3.68
N SER A 332 5.15 15.92 4.69
CA SER A 332 4.48 16.68 5.75
C SER A 332 4.13 18.10 5.28
N GLU A 333 3.17 18.74 5.94
CA GLU A 333 2.78 20.12 5.64
C GLU A 333 3.95 21.11 5.81
N ASN A 334 4.85 20.84 6.75
CA ASN A 334 6.04 21.67 7.01
C ASN A 334 7.13 21.49 5.93
N GLU A 335 7.18 20.34 5.25
CA GLU A 335 8.14 20.09 4.17
C GLU A 335 7.69 20.75 2.85
N ASP A 336 6.43 20.54 2.46
CA ASP A 336 5.82 21.16 1.27
C ASP A 336 4.29 21.22 1.39
N LYS A 337 3.79 22.34 1.90
CA LYS A 337 2.36 22.63 2.02
C LYS A 337 1.61 22.60 0.69
N ASN A 338 2.25 23.05 -0.39
CA ASN A 338 1.62 23.15 -1.71
C ASN A 338 1.37 21.78 -2.33
N LEU A 339 2.18 20.78 -1.95
CA LEU A 339 1.98 19.39 -2.34
C LEU A 339 1.07 18.64 -1.36
N HIS A 340 1.29 18.83 -0.05
CA HIS A 340 0.53 18.14 1.01
C HIS A 340 -0.96 18.48 0.98
N PHE A 341 -1.32 19.76 0.94
CA PHE A 341 -2.71 20.19 1.12
C PHE A 341 -3.63 19.73 -0.03
N PRO A 342 -3.28 19.90 -1.32
CA PRO A 342 -4.08 19.34 -2.41
C PRO A 342 -4.18 17.81 -2.38
N ALA A 343 -3.12 17.12 -1.92
CA ALA A 343 -3.15 15.67 -1.76
C ALA A 343 -4.13 15.25 -0.66
N ALA A 344 -4.14 15.93 0.50
CA ALA A 344 -5.11 15.69 1.56
C ALA A 344 -6.55 15.91 1.08
N ILE A 345 -6.83 17.03 0.40
CA ILE A 345 -8.15 17.29 -0.21
C ILE A 345 -8.54 16.16 -1.17
N THR A 346 -7.62 15.76 -2.04
CA THR A 346 -7.88 14.72 -3.05
C THR A 346 -8.18 13.36 -2.41
N PHE A 347 -7.45 12.99 -1.35
CA PHE A 347 -7.68 11.77 -0.61
C PHE A 347 -9.05 11.77 0.08
N PHE A 348 -9.29 12.72 0.99
CA PHE A 348 -10.53 12.76 1.76
C PHE A 348 -11.74 12.99 0.86
N GLY A 349 -11.67 13.95 -0.06
CA GLY A 349 -12.73 14.21 -1.04
C GLY A 349 -13.01 12.99 -1.92
N GLY A 350 -11.98 12.32 -2.41
CA GLY A 350 -12.12 11.09 -3.20
C GLY A 350 -12.81 9.97 -2.42
N TYR A 351 -12.44 9.74 -1.16
CA TYR A 351 -13.07 8.71 -0.33
C TYR A 351 -14.53 9.02 0.03
N LEU A 352 -14.87 10.29 0.27
CA LEU A 352 -16.26 10.69 0.49
C LEU A 352 -17.11 10.47 -0.76
N LEU A 353 -16.56 10.76 -1.94
CA LEU A 353 -17.22 10.42 -3.20
C LEU A 353 -17.42 8.91 -3.32
N LEU A 354 -16.45 8.08 -2.95
CA LEU A 354 -16.63 6.62 -2.95
C LEU A 354 -17.73 6.16 -1.99
N ILE A 355 -17.75 6.70 -0.78
CA ILE A 355 -18.77 6.41 0.24
C ILE A 355 -20.18 6.70 -0.30
N GLY A 356 -20.36 7.74 -1.12
CA GLY A 356 -21.64 8.05 -1.75
C GLY A 356 -21.93 7.26 -3.04
N LEU A 357 -20.95 7.16 -3.94
CA LEU A 357 -21.10 6.58 -5.27
C LEU A 357 -21.29 5.07 -5.23
N VAL A 358 -20.66 4.37 -4.29
CA VAL A 358 -20.79 2.91 -4.17
C VAL A 358 -22.23 2.51 -3.80
N PRO A 359 -22.84 3.01 -2.71
CA PRO A 359 -24.25 2.74 -2.42
C PRO A 359 -25.20 3.22 -3.52
N LEU A 360 -24.94 4.39 -4.12
CA LEU A 360 -25.78 4.91 -5.21
C LEU A 360 -25.75 4.00 -6.44
N GLY A 361 -24.57 3.56 -6.87
CA GLY A 361 -24.41 2.64 -8.00
C GLY A 361 -25.12 1.31 -7.77
N LEU A 362 -25.04 0.78 -6.55
CA LEU A 362 -25.77 -0.42 -6.12
C LEU A 362 -27.29 -0.21 -6.12
N TYR A 363 -27.77 0.89 -5.54
CA TYR A 363 -29.18 1.23 -5.47
C TYR A 363 -29.79 1.38 -6.86
N LEU A 364 -29.11 2.09 -7.77
CA LEU A 364 -29.58 2.28 -9.14
C LEU A 364 -29.63 0.97 -9.92
N ASN A 365 -28.69 0.05 -9.68
CA ASN A 365 -28.73 -1.27 -10.29
C ASN A 365 -29.91 -2.09 -9.76
N LEU A 366 -30.06 -2.13 -8.43
CA LEU A 366 -31.17 -2.81 -7.76
C LEU A 366 -32.52 -2.27 -8.21
N LYS A 367 -32.67 -0.96 -8.38
CA LYS A 367 -33.92 -0.35 -8.85
C LYS A 367 -34.30 -0.79 -10.27
N ASN A 368 -33.34 -1.01 -11.18
CA ASN A 368 -33.67 -1.51 -12.53
C ASN A 368 -33.97 -3.01 -12.50
N ASN A 369 -33.17 -3.79 -11.78
CA ASN A 369 -33.39 -5.22 -11.65
C ASN A 369 -34.73 -5.50 -10.97
N ILE A 370 -35.03 -4.80 -9.87
CA ILE A 370 -36.36 -4.86 -9.25
C ILE A 370 -37.41 -4.35 -10.23
N ARG A 371 -37.19 -3.32 -11.05
CA ARG A 371 -38.22 -2.90 -12.02
C ARG A 371 -38.50 -3.97 -13.06
N GLU A 372 -37.48 -4.67 -13.56
CA GLU A 372 -37.58 -5.75 -14.54
C GLU A 372 -38.19 -7.00 -13.91
N GLU A 373 -37.65 -7.43 -12.77
CA GLU A 373 -38.12 -8.57 -11.99
C GLU A 373 -39.51 -8.30 -11.42
N LEU A 374 -39.83 -7.09 -10.94
CA LEU A 374 -41.17 -6.69 -10.52
C LEU A 374 -42.10 -6.48 -11.71
N GLN A 375 -41.62 -6.25 -12.94
CA GLN A 375 -42.49 -6.30 -14.12
C GLN A 375 -42.85 -7.75 -14.47
N GLU A 376 -41.87 -8.66 -14.48
CA GLU A 376 -42.09 -10.10 -14.67
C GLU A 376 -42.89 -10.72 -13.50
N THR A 377 -42.65 -10.22 -12.30
CA THR A 377 -43.26 -10.68 -11.07
C THR A 377 -44.59 -9.98 -10.78
N LEU A 378 -44.85 -8.73 -11.19
CA LEU A 378 -46.23 -8.18 -11.17
C LEU A 378 -47.10 -8.85 -12.24
N LEU A 379 -46.50 -9.37 -13.31
CA LEU A 379 -47.17 -10.25 -14.26
C LEU A 379 -47.45 -11.65 -13.64
N SER A 380 -46.68 -12.12 -12.66
CA SER A 380 -46.85 -13.44 -12.02
C SER A 380 -47.47 -13.44 -10.61
N LEU A 381 -47.39 -12.33 -9.86
CA LEU A 381 -47.83 -12.14 -8.46
C LEU A 381 -49.03 -11.18 -8.34
N LYS A 382 -49.80 -11.02 -9.40
CA LYS A 382 -51.20 -10.63 -9.26
C LYS A 382 -52.00 -11.60 -8.35
N ASP A 383 -51.40 -12.73 -7.93
CA ASP A 383 -52.03 -13.74 -7.09
C ASP A 383 -51.46 -13.95 -5.67
N LYS A 384 -50.27 -13.47 -5.27
CA LYS A 384 -49.74 -13.81 -3.93
C LYS A 384 -48.91 -12.69 -3.29
N GLU A 385 -49.62 -11.85 -2.55
CA GLU A 385 -49.07 -10.79 -1.73
C GLU A 385 -48.96 -11.24 -0.27
N LYS A 386 -47.73 -11.45 0.23
CA LYS A 386 -47.25 -11.14 1.60
C LYS A 386 -45.95 -11.87 1.90
N THR A 387 -44.86 -11.13 1.99
CA THR A 387 -43.66 -11.35 2.85
C THR A 387 -42.67 -10.23 2.48
N SER A 388 -42.59 -9.13 3.23
CA SER A 388 -41.70 -8.89 4.39
C SER A 388 -40.29 -9.48 4.25
N ASP A 389 -39.28 -8.65 3.99
CA ASP A 389 -38.37 -8.20 5.06
C ASP A 389 -37.33 -7.13 4.64
N ASN A 390 -37.39 -6.03 5.38
CA ASN A 390 -36.31 -5.17 5.90
C ASN A 390 -35.29 -4.41 5.01
N PRO A 391 -35.75 -3.48 4.14
CA PRO A 391 -34.92 -2.44 3.51
C PRO A 391 -34.35 -1.38 4.48
N LYS A 392 -34.69 -1.41 5.78
CA LYS A 392 -34.39 -0.32 6.73
C LYS A 392 -32.91 -0.22 7.13
N MET A 393 -32.13 -1.30 7.06
CA MET A 393 -30.72 -1.28 7.46
C MET A 393 -29.82 -0.55 6.44
N GLY A 394 -30.07 -0.76 5.15
CA GLY A 394 -29.35 -0.03 4.08
C GLY A 394 -29.61 1.48 4.13
N ILE A 395 -30.85 1.89 4.42
CA ILE A 395 -31.24 3.30 4.58
C ILE A 395 -30.55 3.94 5.79
N LYS A 396 -30.49 3.24 6.93
CA LYS A 396 -29.80 3.73 8.13
C LYS A 396 -28.29 3.93 7.90
N LEU A 397 -27.64 2.98 7.23
CA LEU A 397 -26.23 3.10 6.86
C LEU A 397 -26.02 4.27 5.90
N PHE A 398 -26.83 4.37 4.84
CA PHE A 398 -26.76 5.49 3.89
C PHE A 398 -26.93 6.86 4.58
N ALA A 399 -27.90 6.99 5.50
CA ALA A 399 -28.14 8.23 6.22
C ALA A 399 -26.94 8.62 7.12
N LEU A 400 -26.32 7.65 7.79
CA LEU A 400 -25.10 7.88 8.58
C LEU A 400 -23.94 8.34 7.68
N TRP A 401 -23.73 7.66 6.55
CA TRP A 401 -22.69 8.00 5.58
C TRP A 401 -22.90 9.38 4.95
N PHE A 402 -24.14 9.72 4.63
CA PHE A 402 -24.51 11.04 4.11
C PHE A 402 -24.26 12.14 5.14
N PHE A 403 -24.60 11.91 6.42
CA PHE A 403 -24.33 12.86 7.49
C PHE A 403 -22.83 13.15 7.62
N VAL A 404 -21.98 12.13 7.60
CA VAL A 404 -20.52 12.32 7.61
C VAL A 404 -20.06 13.14 6.41
N ALA A 405 -20.50 12.81 5.20
CA ALA A 405 -20.11 13.54 4.00
C ALA A 405 -20.51 15.03 4.04
N CYS A 406 -21.65 15.34 4.66
CA CYS A 406 -22.06 16.72 4.90
C CYS A 406 -21.11 17.45 5.88
N MET A 407 -20.70 16.79 6.97
CA MET A 407 -19.76 17.38 7.94
C MET A 407 -18.39 17.67 7.29
N THR A 408 -17.89 16.80 6.43
CA THR A 408 -16.61 17.04 5.75
C THR A 408 -16.70 18.16 4.71
N LYS A 409 -17.85 18.30 4.04
CA LYS A 409 -18.08 19.44 3.13
C LYS A 409 -17.95 20.77 3.89
N VAL A 410 -18.51 20.85 5.09
CA VAL A 410 -18.39 22.03 5.96
C VAL A 410 -16.91 22.32 6.25
N ARG A 411 -16.12 21.30 6.63
CA ARG A 411 -14.67 21.44 6.80
C ARG A 411 -14.01 22.03 5.56
N TYR A 412 -14.20 21.47 4.37
CA TYR A 412 -13.50 21.99 3.19
C TYR A 412 -13.98 23.37 2.74
N SER A 413 -15.28 23.68 2.87
CA SER A 413 -15.77 25.02 2.56
C SER A 413 -15.26 26.07 3.55
N GLU A 414 -15.26 25.76 4.85
CA GLU A 414 -14.77 26.69 5.87
C GLU A 414 -13.25 26.75 5.88
N SER A 415 -12.55 25.63 5.77
CA SER A 415 -11.08 25.59 5.70
C SER A 415 -10.59 26.36 4.49
N LEU A 416 -11.19 26.18 3.31
CA LEU A 416 -10.79 26.90 2.10
C LEU A 416 -11.06 28.41 2.22
N VAL A 417 -12.22 28.81 2.74
CA VAL A 417 -12.56 30.23 2.94
C VAL A 417 -11.69 30.86 4.03
N THR A 418 -11.42 30.14 5.12
CA THR A 418 -10.64 30.65 6.25
C THR A 418 -9.15 30.71 5.92
N TYR A 419 -8.60 29.68 5.25
CA TYR A 419 -7.19 29.69 4.81
C TYR A 419 -6.89 30.77 3.79
N LEU A 420 -7.84 31.08 2.91
CA LEU A 420 -7.63 32.09 1.88
C LEU A 420 -7.75 33.52 2.42
N HIS A 421 -8.42 33.75 3.57
CA HIS A 421 -8.78 35.12 4.00
C HIS A 421 -8.36 35.49 5.44
N PHE A 422 -7.98 34.55 6.32
CA PHE A 422 -7.65 34.85 7.71
C PHE A 422 -6.34 34.20 8.15
N PRO A 423 -5.22 34.96 8.19
CA PRO A 423 -3.90 34.43 8.56
C PRO A 423 -3.76 34.05 10.05
N SER A 424 -4.74 34.37 10.90
CA SER A 424 -4.75 33.99 12.32
C SER A 424 -6.05 33.27 12.67
N ILE A 425 -6.09 31.97 12.41
CA ILE A 425 -7.16 31.09 12.89
C ILE A 425 -6.99 30.94 14.42
N SER A 426 -8.06 31.13 15.20
CA SER A 426 -8.00 30.91 16.64
C SER A 426 -7.73 29.44 16.97
N ASN A 427 -7.11 29.17 18.13
CA ASN A 427 -6.83 27.80 18.59
C ASN A 427 -8.09 26.93 18.67
N ASP A 428 -9.24 27.54 18.98
CA ASP A 428 -10.54 26.86 19.01
C ASP A 428 -10.94 26.33 17.62
N VAL A 429 -10.81 27.17 16.58
CA VAL A 429 -11.17 26.78 15.21
C VAL A 429 -10.21 25.70 14.69
N ARG A 430 -8.91 25.80 15.01
CA ARG A 430 -7.94 24.75 14.66
C ARG A 430 -8.29 23.41 15.30
N SER A 431 -8.68 23.42 16.59
CA SER A 431 -9.10 22.21 17.30
C SER A 431 -10.37 21.59 16.69
N VAL A 432 -11.33 22.41 16.26
CA VAL A 432 -12.52 21.92 15.54
C VAL A 432 -12.13 21.27 14.21
N ILE A 433 -11.22 21.88 13.43
CA ILE A 433 -10.72 21.32 12.17
C ILE A 433 -10.04 19.97 12.42
N ALA A 434 -9.21 19.87 13.47
CA ALA A 434 -8.56 18.63 13.88
C ALA A 434 -9.59 17.54 14.22
N ILE A 435 -10.60 17.85 15.02
CA ILE A 435 -11.67 16.90 15.36
C ILE A 435 -12.37 16.38 14.09
N ILE A 436 -12.71 17.26 13.14
CA ILE A 436 -13.35 16.84 11.90
C ILE A 436 -12.42 15.93 11.09
N GLU A 437 -11.11 16.20 11.06
CA GLU A 437 -10.13 15.34 10.40
C GLU A 437 -10.11 13.91 10.95
N TRP A 438 -10.09 13.78 12.27
CA TRP A 438 -10.15 12.48 12.92
C TRP A 438 -11.48 11.77 12.64
N LEU A 439 -12.60 12.50 12.64
CA LEU A 439 -13.91 11.95 12.28
C LEU A 439 -13.95 11.47 10.82
N ASP A 440 -13.38 12.22 9.89
CA ASP A 440 -13.26 11.84 8.47
C ASP A 440 -12.46 10.54 8.34
N ALA A 441 -11.31 10.45 9.00
CA ALA A 441 -10.48 9.25 9.00
C ALA A 441 -11.23 8.05 9.59
N MET A 442 -11.90 8.21 10.72
CA MET A 442 -12.70 7.15 11.35
C MET A 442 -13.86 6.70 10.46
N ALA A 443 -14.51 7.62 9.76
CA ALA A 443 -15.56 7.29 8.82
C ALA A 443 -15.03 6.49 7.62
N ILE A 444 -13.89 6.87 7.05
CA ILE A 444 -13.25 6.10 5.98
C ILE A 444 -12.94 4.68 6.46
N LEU A 445 -12.36 4.54 7.65
CA LEU A 445 -12.06 3.22 8.23
C LEU A 445 -13.33 2.40 8.49
N ALA A 446 -14.38 3.02 9.03
CA ALA A 446 -15.66 2.37 9.24
C ALA A 446 -16.33 1.97 7.92
N PHE A 447 -16.17 2.77 6.85
CA PHE A 447 -16.70 2.46 5.53
C PHE A 447 -16.02 1.22 4.99
N LEU A 448 -14.69 1.23 4.94
CA LEU A 448 -13.85 0.11 4.54
C LEU A 448 -14.18 -1.16 5.34
N PHE A 449 -14.34 -1.04 6.66
CA PHE A 449 -14.74 -2.15 7.53
C PHE A 449 -16.17 -2.65 7.24
N SER A 450 -17.13 -1.77 6.97
CA SER A 450 -18.51 -2.16 6.64
C SER A 450 -18.59 -2.90 5.30
N MET A 451 -17.78 -2.48 4.32
CA MET A 451 -17.63 -3.16 3.03
C MET A 451 -17.11 -4.59 3.22
N PHE A 452 -16.34 -4.85 4.28
CA PHE A 452 -15.85 -6.19 4.64
C PHE A 452 -16.89 -7.05 5.36
N ILE A 453 -17.58 -6.53 6.38
CA ILE A 453 -18.46 -7.35 7.23
C ILE A 453 -19.83 -7.58 6.59
N VAL A 454 -20.42 -6.52 6.06
CA VAL A 454 -21.85 -6.51 5.71
C VAL A 454 -22.05 -7.17 4.35
N PHE A 455 -21.23 -6.81 3.38
CA PHE A 455 -21.50 -7.12 1.98
C PHE A 455 -21.26 -8.57 1.56
N PRO A 456 -20.21 -9.28 2.02
CA PRO A 456 -20.05 -10.70 1.69
C PRO A 456 -21.25 -11.53 2.13
N LYS A 457 -21.78 -11.25 3.34
CA LYS A 457 -22.97 -11.91 3.90
C LYS A 457 -24.25 -11.57 3.13
N THR A 458 -24.41 -10.34 2.66
CA THR A 458 -25.57 -9.93 1.87
C THR A 458 -25.54 -10.54 0.46
N LEU A 459 -24.38 -10.60 -0.18
CA LEU A 459 -24.22 -11.17 -1.52
C LEU A 459 -24.41 -12.69 -1.53
N GLU A 460 -23.92 -13.40 -0.52
CA GLU A 460 -24.16 -14.84 -0.39
C GLU A 460 -25.66 -15.14 -0.32
N LYS A 461 -26.42 -14.41 0.51
CA LYS A 461 -27.89 -14.58 0.58
C LYS A 461 -28.60 -14.31 -0.75
N SER A 462 -28.15 -13.33 -1.53
CA SER A 462 -28.76 -13.02 -2.83
C SER A 462 -28.51 -14.09 -3.91
N GLN A 463 -27.41 -14.85 -3.81
CA GLN A 463 -27.11 -15.93 -4.75
C GLN A 463 -27.92 -17.21 -4.49
N TYR A 464 -28.44 -17.41 -3.26
CA TYR A 464 -29.33 -18.53 -2.96
C TYR A 464 -30.73 -18.36 -3.54
N VAL A 465 -31.20 -17.12 -3.76
CA VAL A 465 -32.54 -16.87 -4.30
C VAL A 465 -32.65 -17.24 -5.80
N VAL A 466 -31.53 -17.30 -6.53
CA VAL A 466 -31.53 -17.59 -7.99
C VAL A 466 -31.35 -19.08 -8.30
N ARG A 467 -31.06 -19.94 -7.30
CA ARG A 467 -30.79 -21.38 -7.54
C ARG A 467 -31.97 -22.32 -7.34
N ASP A 468 -33.11 -21.84 -6.84
CA ASP A 468 -34.33 -22.65 -6.71
C ASP A 468 -35.25 -22.58 -7.94
N VAL A 469 -34.75 -22.12 -9.09
CA VAL A 469 -35.38 -22.43 -10.38
C VAL A 469 -35.08 -23.90 -10.69
N GLN A 470 -36.00 -24.77 -10.28
CA GLN A 470 -36.00 -26.19 -10.64
C GLN A 470 -35.77 -26.32 -12.15
N ILE A 471 -34.64 -26.93 -12.51
CA ILE A 471 -34.45 -27.48 -13.85
C ILE A 471 -35.49 -28.60 -13.96
N ILE A 472 -36.63 -28.31 -14.59
CA ILE A 472 -37.59 -29.34 -14.98
C ILE A 472 -36.86 -30.22 -16.00
N PRO A 473 -36.66 -31.53 -15.73
CA PRO A 473 -36.02 -32.41 -16.68
C PRO A 473 -36.93 -32.51 -17.91
N SER A 474 -36.38 -32.22 -19.10
CA SER A 474 -37.00 -32.50 -20.39
C SER A 474 -36.94 -33.98 -20.73
#